data_AF-A0A430QZD7-F1
#
_entry.id   AF-A0A430QZD7-F1
#
_cell.length_a   1.000
_cell.length_b   1.000
_cell.length_c   1.000
_cell.angle_alpha   90.00
_cell.angle_beta   90.00
_cell.angle_gamma   90.00
#
_symmetry.space_group_name_H-M   'P 1'
#
loop_
_entity.id
_entity.type
_entity.pdbx_description
1 polymer ?
#
loop_
_entity_poly.entity_id
_entity_poly.type
_entity_poly.pdbx_seq_one_letter_code
_entity_poly.pdbx_strand_id
1 'polypeptide(L)'
;MPEANTPWLRYLENLRPHLKGRDHRGKRGSLRWLEALMAERGGKAGTVRNILYKDLGSPEEKERLYRVIADLYQEAGLPPPPPPAELFLESARKTLGRDKRRIFRRFLKELEAGGRPQMVVVGGPATGKGVLLSALSRALSALPEKEPHLLNLGGELAQALVPLAEGLGIGEEVRSLLAQLSPTQPYILQGALQQEILSLLARGFNRTGRPLLLRAEAEGTLEGLPLRGPDGGQKGLSAWLEPFLKSLTIPYLAALSEPPPTLPG
;
A
#
# COMPACT_ATOMS: atom_id res chain seq x y z
N MET A 1 15.20 19.72 23.24
CA MET A 1 14.95 19.74 21.77
C MET A 1 13.96 18.64 21.49
N PRO A 2 12.88 18.87 20.71
CA PRO A 2 12.00 17.78 20.36
C PRO A 2 12.83 16.79 19.53
N GLU A 3 12.95 15.55 20.00
CA GLU A 3 13.65 14.49 19.29
C GLU A 3 13.11 14.41 17.87
N ALA A 4 14.00 14.57 16.90
CA ALA A 4 13.63 14.40 15.51
C ALA A 4 13.29 12.91 15.30
N ASN A 5 11.99 12.61 15.27
CA ASN A 5 11.47 11.27 15.09
C ASN A 5 11.56 10.83 13.62
N THR A 6 12.78 10.82 13.08
CA THR A 6 13.03 10.29 11.74
C THR A 6 13.02 8.75 11.82
N PRO A 7 12.59 8.06 10.74
CA PRO A 7 12.68 6.59 10.70
C PRO A 7 14.12 6.11 10.87
N TRP A 8 15.10 6.87 10.38
CA TRP A 8 16.52 6.57 10.47
C TRP A 8 17.05 6.54 11.91
N LEU A 9 16.71 7.56 12.70
CA LEU A 9 17.14 7.63 14.08
C LEU A 9 16.48 6.51 14.90
N ARG A 10 15.18 6.27 14.68
CA ARG A 10 14.43 5.18 15.33
C ARG A 10 15.07 3.81 15.05
N TYR A 11 15.43 3.52 13.79
CA TYR A 11 16.10 2.26 13.44
C TYR A 11 17.45 2.12 14.16
N LEU A 12 18.23 3.20 14.20
CA LEU A 12 19.52 3.19 14.86
C LEU A 12 19.40 3.03 16.39
N GLU A 13 18.42 3.68 17.01
CA GLU A 13 18.18 3.60 18.45
C GLU A 13 17.72 2.22 18.89
N ASN A 14 16.84 1.57 18.12
CA ASN A 14 16.44 0.18 18.35
C ASN A 14 17.61 -0.81 18.21
N LEU A 15 18.55 -0.51 17.31
CA LEU A 15 19.71 -1.36 17.06
C LEU A 15 20.82 -1.21 18.09
N ARG A 16 21.09 0.01 18.58
CA ARG A 16 22.23 0.34 19.47
C ARG A 16 22.39 -0.57 20.70
N PRO A 17 21.34 -1.01 21.42
CA PRO A 17 21.46 -1.93 22.54
C PRO A 17 22.08 -3.30 22.19
N HIS A 18 21.94 -3.71 20.93
CA HIS A 18 22.37 -5.02 20.43
C HIS A 18 23.80 -4.98 19.85
N LEU A 19 24.33 -3.78 19.59
CA LEU A 19 25.69 -3.62 19.07
C LEU A 19 26.71 -3.65 20.20
N LYS A 20 27.54 -4.69 20.22
CA LYS A 20 28.67 -4.81 21.15
C LYS A 20 30.00 -4.57 20.43
N GLY A 21 30.98 -4.08 21.17
CA GLY A 21 32.36 -3.92 20.69
C GLY A 21 32.71 -2.53 20.14
N ARG A 22 34.00 -2.35 19.92
CA ARG A 22 34.63 -1.19 19.29
C ARG A 22 35.58 -1.70 18.21
N ASP A 23 35.71 -0.95 17.13
CA ASP A 23 36.75 -1.16 16.12
C ASP A 23 37.63 0.10 15.99
N HIS A 24 38.50 0.12 14.99
CA HIS A 24 39.38 1.26 14.69
C HIS A 24 38.62 2.57 14.39
N ARG A 25 37.31 2.48 14.09
CA ARG A 25 36.41 3.64 13.83
C ARG A 25 35.69 4.09 15.10
N GLY A 26 35.83 3.34 16.20
CA GLY A 26 35.26 3.65 17.51
C GLY A 26 34.09 2.75 17.90
N LYS A 27 33.11 3.31 18.63
CA LYS A 27 31.95 2.56 19.11
C LYS A 27 30.99 2.27 17.96
N ARG A 28 30.71 0.99 17.71
CA ARG A 28 29.74 0.54 16.71
C ARG A 28 28.38 1.22 16.93
N GLY A 29 27.75 1.66 15.84
CA GLY A 29 26.46 2.38 15.88
C GLY A 29 26.50 3.82 16.41
N SER A 30 27.69 4.35 16.73
CA SER A 30 27.86 5.79 17.00
C SER A 30 27.84 6.60 15.69
N LEU A 31 27.52 7.90 15.79
CA LEU A 31 27.50 8.78 14.61
C LEU A 31 28.85 8.76 13.88
N ARG A 32 29.97 8.95 14.60
CA ARG A 32 31.32 8.92 14.01
C ARG A 32 31.64 7.60 13.32
N TRP A 33 31.20 6.48 13.91
CA TRP A 33 31.41 5.16 13.33
C TRP A 33 30.62 4.99 12.02
N LEU A 34 29.37 5.45 11.99
CA LEU A 34 28.53 5.44 10.78
C LEU A 34 29.09 6.37 9.69
N GLU A 35 29.57 7.55 10.08
CA GLU A 35 30.22 8.51 9.18
C GLU A 35 31.47 7.91 8.52
N ALA A 36 32.32 7.22 9.31
CA ALA A 36 33.50 6.54 8.79
C ALA A 36 33.14 5.38 7.85
N LEU A 37 32.19 4.52 8.23
CA LEU A 37 31.77 3.40 7.39
C LEU A 37 31.08 3.87 6.11
N MET A 38 30.30 4.95 6.17
CA MET A 38 29.70 5.57 4.99
C MET A 38 30.77 6.12 4.04
N ALA A 39 31.82 6.75 4.56
CA ALA A 39 32.94 7.25 3.76
C ALA A 39 33.70 6.11 3.05
N GLU A 40 34.00 5.02 3.75
CA GLU A 40 34.63 3.84 3.15
C GLU A 40 33.78 3.20 2.05
N ARG A 41 32.45 3.24 2.21
CA ARG A 41 31.51 2.79 1.18
C ARG A 41 31.31 3.84 0.07
N GLY A 42 32.14 4.89 -0.02
CA GLY A 42 32.09 5.90 -1.07
C GLY A 42 30.99 6.96 -0.91
N GLY A 43 30.39 7.08 0.29
CA GLY A 43 29.43 8.12 0.65
C GLY A 43 30.08 9.33 1.32
N LYS A 44 29.32 10.41 1.52
CA LYS A 44 29.80 11.59 2.24
C LYS A 44 29.51 11.44 3.74
N ALA A 45 30.56 11.47 4.57
CA ALA A 45 30.44 11.40 6.02
C ALA A 45 29.43 12.43 6.59
N GLY A 46 29.54 13.71 6.19
CA GLY A 46 28.69 14.78 6.70
C GLY A 46 27.19 14.62 6.43
N THR A 47 26.80 13.76 5.48
CA THR A 47 25.39 13.51 5.15
C THR A 47 24.71 12.62 6.19
N VAL A 48 25.46 11.77 6.92
CA VAL A 48 24.87 10.82 7.90
C VAL A 48 24.08 11.55 8.98
N ARG A 49 24.64 12.61 9.55
CA ARG A 49 23.94 13.44 10.55
C ARG A 49 22.66 14.06 9.98
N ASN A 50 22.72 14.55 8.74
CA ASN A 50 21.58 15.18 8.09
C ASN A 50 20.45 14.18 7.80
N ILE A 51 20.78 12.95 7.38
CA ILE A 51 19.79 11.89 7.18
C ILE A 51 19.19 11.48 8.52
N LEU A 52 20.03 11.17 9.53
CA LEU A 52 19.56 10.71 10.84
C LEU A 52 18.64 11.71 11.53
N TYR A 53 18.96 13.01 11.52
CA TYR A 53 18.20 13.98 12.32
C TYR A 53 17.23 14.85 11.53
N LYS A 54 17.35 14.89 10.20
CA LYS A 54 16.52 15.78 9.36
C LYS A 54 15.95 15.10 8.12
N ASP A 55 16.28 13.82 7.88
CA ASP A 55 15.95 13.10 6.66
C ASP A 55 16.43 13.84 5.38
N LEU A 56 17.58 14.51 5.47
CA LEU A 56 18.19 15.26 4.37
C LEU A 56 19.43 14.54 3.84
N GLY A 57 19.42 14.23 2.54
CA GLY A 57 20.50 13.55 1.82
C GLY A 57 20.06 13.15 0.41
N SER A 58 21.01 12.80 -0.46
CA SER A 58 20.66 12.26 -1.78
C SER A 58 20.05 10.86 -1.66
N PRO A 59 19.28 10.41 -2.66
CA PRO A 59 18.74 9.06 -2.71
C PRO A 59 19.79 7.97 -2.48
N GLU A 60 20.91 8.12 -3.18
CA GLU A 60 22.00 7.16 -3.17
C GLU A 60 22.68 7.13 -1.79
N GLU A 61 22.76 8.27 -1.11
CA GLU A 61 23.29 8.36 0.25
C GLU A 61 22.34 7.72 1.27
N LYS A 62 21.03 7.96 1.14
CA LYS A 62 20.02 7.32 2.00
C LYS A 62 19.99 5.81 1.81
N GLU A 63 20.02 5.33 0.57
CA GLU A 63 20.04 3.90 0.27
C GLU A 63 21.30 3.23 0.84
N ARG A 64 22.45 3.88 0.69
CA ARG A 64 23.72 3.39 1.25
C ARG A 64 23.68 3.32 2.78
N LEU A 65 23.14 4.36 3.44
CA LEU A 65 22.97 4.35 4.89
C LEU A 65 22.00 3.26 5.34
N TYR A 66 20.91 3.05 4.62
CA TYR A 66 19.96 1.97 4.91
C TYR A 66 20.65 0.60 4.83
N ARG A 67 21.42 0.33 3.77
CA ARG A 67 22.18 -0.93 3.65
C ARG A 67 23.14 -1.12 4.83
N VAL A 68 23.85 -0.06 5.26
CA VAL A 68 24.70 -0.13 6.46
C VAL A 68 23.90 -0.52 7.70
N ILE A 69 22.73 0.09 7.92
CA ILE A 69 21.88 -0.23 9.07
C ILE A 69 21.34 -1.67 8.96
N ALA A 70 20.87 -2.09 7.79
CA ALA A 70 20.35 -3.42 7.56
C ALA A 70 21.41 -4.51 7.79
N ASP A 71 22.64 -4.31 7.29
CA ASP A 71 23.76 -5.21 7.54
C ASP A 71 24.03 -5.36 9.05
N LEU A 72 24.01 -4.23 9.79
CA LEU A 72 24.20 -4.26 11.24
C LEU A 72 23.08 -5.00 12.00
N TYR A 73 21.84 -4.91 11.54
CA TYR A 73 20.74 -5.70 12.09
C TYR A 73 21.01 -7.19 11.91
N GLN A 74 21.39 -7.60 10.70
CA GLN A 74 21.70 -9.00 10.40
C GLN A 74 22.88 -9.50 11.23
N GLU A 75 23.95 -8.71 11.35
CA GLU A 75 25.11 -9.05 12.20
C GLU A 75 24.75 -9.17 13.69
N ALA A 76 23.76 -8.39 14.15
CA ALA A 76 23.24 -8.49 15.51
C ALA A 76 22.24 -9.66 15.69
N GLY A 77 21.99 -10.47 14.66
CA GLY A 77 21.02 -11.56 14.68
C GLY A 77 19.56 -11.10 14.66
N LEU A 78 19.31 -9.85 14.23
CA LEU A 78 17.98 -9.25 14.16
C LEU A 78 17.49 -9.15 12.71
N PRO A 79 16.17 -9.26 12.45
CA PRO A 79 15.63 -8.96 11.14
C PRO A 79 15.79 -7.46 10.85
N PRO A 80 16.32 -7.07 9.67
CA PRO A 80 16.46 -5.67 9.32
C PRO A 80 15.08 -4.98 9.25
N PRO A 81 14.97 -3.73 9.71
CA PRO A 81 13.74 -2.97 9.58
C PRO A 81 13.49 -2.69 8.09
N PRO A 82 12.22 -2.46 7.68
CA PRO A 82 11.94 -2.12 6.28
C PRO A 82 12.64 -0.84 5.82
N PRO A 83 12.93 -0.70 4.52
CA PRO A 83 13.43 0.56 3.96
C PRO A 83 12.46 1.72 4.26
N PRO A 84 12.94 2.93 4.61
CA PRO A 84 12.06 4.09 4.79
C PRO A 84 11.28 4.45 3.51
N ALA A 85 10.07 4.99 3.65
CA ALA A 85 9.20 5.41 2.55
C ALA A 85 9.90 6.31 1.51
N GLU A 86 10.83 7.16 1.94
CA GLU A 86 11.58 8.05 1.07
C GLU A 86 12.42 7.32 0.02
N LEU A 87 12.95 6.14 0.36
CA LEU A 87 13.72 5.33 -0.61
C LEU A 87 12.81 4.80 -1.73
N PHE A 88 11.60 4.37 -1.38
CA PHE A 88 10.62 3.93 -2.38
C PHE A 88 10.16 5.10 -3.26
N LEU A 89 9.95 6.27 -2.65
CA LEU A 89 9.60 7.51 -3.36
C LEU A 89 10.62 7.89 -4.43
N GLU A 90 11.91 7.68 -4.18
CA GLU A 90 12.97 8.05 -5.12
C GLU A 90 13.02 7.12 -6.33
N SER A 91 12.82 5.83 -6.11
CA SER A 91 12.60 4.88 -7.22
C SER A 91 11.35 5.26 -8.03
N ALA A 92 10.27 5.67 -7.35
CA ALA A 92 9.02 6.08 -7.96
C ALA A 92 9.07 7.49 -8.58
N ARG A 93 10.03 8.34 -8.23
CA ARG A 93 10.18 9.70 -8.79
C ARG A 93 10.41 9.65 -10.30
N LYS A 94 11.17 8.66 -10.78
CA LYS A 94 11.47 8.53 -12.21
C LYS A 94 10.23 8.24 -13.05
N THR A 95 9.19 7.65 -12.45
CA THR A 95 7.99 7.15 -13.15
C THR A 95 6.72 7.92 -12.81
N LEU A 96 6.59 8.49 -11.61
CA LEU A 96 5.40 9.22 -11.17
C LEU A 96 5.49 10.71 -11.45
N GLY A 97 4.40 11.30 -11.95
CA GLY A 97 4.22 12.76 -12.03
C GLY A 97 4.00 13.39 -10.64
N ARG A 98 4.05 14.74 -10.56
CA ARG A 98 4.01 15.52 -9.31
C ARG A 98 2.87 15.13 -8.37
N ASP A 99 1.63 15.05 -8.87
CA ASP A 99 0.46 14.78 -8.02
C ASP A 99 0.47 13.34 -7.49
N LYS A 100 0.88 12.39 -8.32
CA LYS A 100 0.95 10.97 -7.96
C LYS A 100 2.04 10.74 -6.92
N ARG A 101 3.16 11.47 -7.00
CA ARG A 101 4.20 11.48 -5.94
C ARG A 101 3.65 12.01 -4.61
N ARG A 102 2.76 13.00 -4.62
CA ARG A 102 2.14 13.54 -3.39
C ARG A 102 1.24 12.50 -2.75
N ILE A 103 0.40 11.82 -3.55
CA ILE A 103 -0.49 10.74 -3.08
C ILE A 103 0.33 9.58 -2.51
N PHE A 104 1.32 9.09 -3.27
CA PHE A 104 2.24 8.03 -2.83
C PHE A 104 2.87 8.37 -1.47
N ARG A 105 3.45 9.58 -1.34
CA ARG A 105 4.09 10.02 -0.09
C ARG A 105 3.11 10.04 1.07
N ARG A 106 1.92 10.62 0.86
CA ARG A 106 0.90 10.75 1.89
C ARG A 106 0.49 9.36 2.39
N PHE A 107 0.24 8.43 1.46
CA PHE A 107 -0.17 7.07 1.78
C PHE A 107 0.86 6.33 2.63
N LEU A 108 2.13 6.30 2.21
CA LEU A 108 3.18 5.62 2.97
C LEU A 108 3.45 6.27 4.32
N LYS A 109 3.49 7.61 4.39
CA LYS A 109 3.74 8.32 5.65
C LYS A 109 2.66 8.04 6.69
N GLU A 110 1.40 7.98 6.27
CA GLU A 110 0.29 7.67 7.15
C GLU A 110 0.33 6.22 7.65
N LEU A 111 0.71 5.27 6.78
CA LEU A 111 0.98 3.88 7.18
C LEU A 111 2.13 3.76 8.18
N GLU A 112 3.24 4.45 7.94
CA GLU A 112 4.41 4.46 8.84
C GLU A 112 4.08 5.04 10.23
N ALA A 113 3.13 5.97 10.29
CA ALA A 113 2.60 6.52 11.52
C ALA A 113 1.59 5.60 12.23
N GLY A 114 1.33 4.40 11.70
CA GLY A 114 0.35 3.44 12.24
C GLY A 114 -1.10 3.76 11.85
N GLY A 115 -1.30 4.72 10.95
CA GLY A 115 -2.61 5.10 10.43
C GLY A 115 -3.17 4.08 9.43
N ARG A 116 -4.38 4.36 8.96
CA ARG A 116 -5.12 3.52 8.01
C ARG A 116 -5.58 4.38 6.83
N PRO A 117 -4.65 4.80 5.94
CA PRO A 117 -5.00 5.68 4.85
C PRO A 117 -6.02 5.03 3.92
N GLN A 118 -7.09 5.76 3.66
CA GLN A 118 -8.17 5.38 2.75
C GLN A 118 -8.29 6.48 1.69
N MET A 119 -7.83 6.18 0.48
CA MET A 119 -7.70 7.18 -0.59
C MET A 119 -8.40 6.70 -1.85
N VAL A 120 -9.14 7.60 -2.48
CA VAL A 120 -9.68 7.42 -3.82
C VAL A 120 -8.90 8.33 -4.77
N VAL A 121 -8.57 7.82 -5.95
CA VAL A 121 -7.90 8.58 -7.01
C VAL A 121 -8.70 8.40 -8.29
N VAL A 122 -9.31 9.49 -8.75
CA VAL A 122 -10.15 9.49 -9.93
C VAL A 122 -9.37 10.03 -11.14
N GLY A 123 -9.57 9.44 -12.31
CA GLY A 123 -9.03 9.98 -13.56
C GLY A 123 -9.31 9.09 -14.76
N GLY A 124 -9.27 9.64 -15.97
CA GLY A 124 -9.50 8.86 -17.19
C GLY A 124 -8.44 7.77 -17.47
N PRO A 125 -8.60 7.02 -18.57
CA PRO A 125 -7.59 6.09 -19.07
C PRO A 125 -6.22 6.76 -19.25
N ALA A 126 -5.14 5.99 -19.13
CA ALA A 126 -3.75 6.45 -19.33
C ALA A 126 -3.26 7.60 -18.41
N THR A 127 -3.97 7.95 -17.34
CA THR A 127 -3.59 9.03 -16.40
C THR A 127 -2.48 8.65 -15.39
N GLY A 128 -1.84 7.49 -15.57
CA GLY A 128 -0.75 7.02 -14.70
C GLY A 128 -1.20 6.38 -13.38
N LYS A 129 -2.50 6.12 -13.19
CA LYS A 129 -3.05 5.43 -12.01
C LYS A 129 -2.45 4.04 -11.80
N GLY A 130 -2.28 3.28 -12.89
CA GLY A 130 -1.62 1.97 -12.84
C GLY A 130 -0.17 2.07 -12.37
N VAL A 131 0.56 3.09 -12.80
CA VAL A 131 1.95 3.32 -12.37
C VAL A 131 2.02 3.64 -10.87
N LEU A 132 1.07 4.43 -10.35
CA LEU A 132 0.95 4.71 -8.92
C LEU A 132 0.71 3.42 -8.11
N LEU A 133 -0.25 2.59 -8.53
CA LEU A 133 -0.55 1.33 -7.86
C LEU A 133 0.64 0.36 -7.91
N SER A 134 1.33 0.24 -9.05
CA SER A 134 2.54 -0.59 -9.16
C SER A 134 3.68 -0.11 -8.27
N ALA A 135 3.87 1.21 -8.15
CA ALA A 135 4.86 1.77 -7.26
C ALA A 135 4.52 1.48 -5.79
N LEU A 136 3.25 1.66 -5.39
CA LEU A 136 2.80 1.37 -4.03
C LEU A 136 2.88 -0.13 -3.72
N SER A 137 2.50 -0.99 -4.66
CA SER A 137 2.61 -2.44 -4.53
C SER A 137 4.03 -2.85 -4.19
N ARG A 138 5.02 -2.37 -4.97
CA ARG A 138 6.44 -2.61 -4.71
C ARG A 138 6.90 -2.12 -3.34
N ALA A 139 6.45 -0.93 -2.94
CA ALA A 139 6.82 -0.36 -1.64
C ALA A 139 6.24 -1.20 -0.49
N LEU A 140 4.96 -1.56 -0.57
CA LEU A 140 4.25 -2.32 0.45
C LEU A 140 4.75 -3.76 0.56
N SER A 141 5.06 -4.44 -0.55
CA SER A 141 5.64 -5.79 -0.53
C SER A 141 7.04 -5.83 0.08
N ALA A 142 7.74 -4.71 0.13
CA ALA A 142 9.03 -4.61 0.82
C ALA A 142 8.89 -4.32 2.33
N LEU A 143 7.66 -4.05 2.81
CA LEU A 143 7.35 -3.90 4.22
C LEU A 143 6.87 -5.25 4.80
N PRO A 144 7.43 -5.73 5.94
CA PRO A 144 6.96 -6.94 6.60
C PRO A 144 5.45 -6.85 6.92
N GLU A 145 4.71 -7.93 6.67
CA GLU A 145 3.28 -8.06 7.00
C GLU A 145 2.35 -7.02 6.34
N LYS A 146 2.84 -6.26 5.34
CA LYS A 146 2.05 -5.27 4.59
C LYS A 146 1.88 -5.63 3.12
N GLU A 147 2.12 -6.88 2.75
CA GLU A 147 1.87 -7.36 1.40
C GLU A 147 0.44 -7.02 0.98
N PRO A 148 0.25 -6.21 -0.08
CA PRO A 148 -1.07 -5.71 -0.43
C PRO A 148 -1.85 -6.75 -1.22
N HIS A 149 -3.17 -6.75 -1.04
CA HIS A 149 -4.04 -7.37 -2.02
C HIS A 149 -4.16 -6.46 -3.24
N LEU A 150 -3.93 -7.02 -4.42
CA LEU A 150 -4.13 -6.33 -5.69
C LEU A 150 -5.45 -6.77 -6.28
N LEU A 151 -6.33 -5.81 -6.58
CA LEU A 151 -7.61 -6.09 -7.21
C LEU A 151 -7.76 -5.20 -8.44
N ASN A 152 -7.88 -5.81 -9.62
CA ASN A 152 -8.16 -5.10 -10.87
C ASN A 152 -9.55 -5.53 -11.33
N LEU A 153 -10.46 -4.56 -11.47
CA LEU A 153 -11.85 -4.77 -11.84
C LEU A 153 -12.16 -4.03 -13.14
N GLY A 154 -12.72 -4.77 -14.10
CA GLY A 154 -13.18 -4.28 -15.39
C GLY A 154 -13.67 -5.45 -16.23
N GLY A 155 -14.65 -5.22 -17.10
CA GLY A 155 -15.28 -6.33 -17.84
C GLY A 155 -15.96 -7.32 -16.89
N GLU A 156 -15.71 -8.62 -17.06
CA GLU A 156 -16.31 -9.65 -16.21
C GLU A 156 -15.62 -9.74 -14.84
N LEU A 157 -16.30 -9.26 -13.80
CA LEU A 157 -15.74 -9.11 -12.47
C LEU A 157 -15.57 -10.46 -11.74
N ALA A 158 -16.40 -11.47 -12.03
CA ALA A 158 -16.33 -12.76 -11.35
C ALA A 158 -14.94 -13.40 -11.48
N GLN A 159 -14.27 -13.21 -12.62
CA GLN A 159 -12.90 -13.71 -12.88
C GLN A 159 -11.85 -13.17 -11.89
N ALA A 160 -12.03 -11.94 -11.41
CA ALA A 160 -11.13 -11.32 -10.44
C ALA A 160 -11.59 -11.55 -8.99
N LEU A 161 -12.91 -11.54 -8.75
CA LEU A 161 -13.47 -11.67 -7.40
C LEU A 161 -13.33 -13.07 -6.83
N VAL A 162 -13.46 -14.11 -7.67
CA VAL A 162 -13.44 -15.50 -7.22
C VAL A 162 -12.06 -15.91 -6.66
N PRO A 163 -10.93 -15.77 -7.38
CA PRO A 163 -9.62 -16.13 -6.83
C PRO A 163 -9.26 -15.30 -5.59
N LEU A 164 -9.67 -14.04 -5.57
CA LEU A 164 -9.50 -13.17 -4.41
C LEU A 164 -10.28 -13.70 -3.19
N ALA A 165 -11.54 -14.07 -3.38
CA ALA A 165 -12.38 -14.61 -2.33
C ALA A 165 -11.81 -15.91 -1.74
N GLU A 166 -11.22 -16.77 -2.58
CA GLU A 166 -10.49 -17.95 -2.11
C GLU A 166 -9.29 -17.59 -1.23
N GLY A 167 -8.47 -16.63 -1.66
CA GLY A 167 -7.35 -16.12 -0.86
C GLY A 167 -7.78 -15.47 0.45
N LEU A 168 -9.03 -14.99 0.52
CA LEU A 168 -9.65 -14.45 1.73
C LEU A 168 -10.35 -15.52 2.57
N GLY A 169 -10.44 -16.77 2.12
CA GLY A 169 -11.14 -17.87 2.80
C GLY A 169 -12.66 -17.69 2.86
N ILE A 170 -13.26 -17.12 1.81
CA ILE A 170 -14.72 -16.91 1.62
C ILE A 170 -15.16 -17.30 0.19
N GLY A 171 -14.39 -18.16 -0.47
CA GLY A 171 -14.58 -18.50 -1.87
C GLY A 171 -15.87 -19.26 -2.14
N GLU A 172 -16.25 -20.19 -1.27
CA GLU A 172 -17.47 -21.00 -1.44
C GLU A 172 -18.73 -20.13 -1.32
N GLU A 173 -18.77 -19.22 -0.36
CA GLU A 173 -19.89 -18.31 -0.15
C GLU A 173 -20.05 -17.34 -1.32
N VAL A 174 -18.94 -16.79 -1.84
CA VAL A 174 -18.98 -15.93 -3.02
C VAL A 174 -19.45 -16.69 -4.25
N ARG A 175 -18.95 -17.91 -4.50
CA ARG A 175 -19.43 -18.75 -5.63
C ARG A 175 -20.90 -19.09 -5.50
N SER A 176 -21.38 -19.40 -4.29
CA SER A 176 -22.78 -19.70 -4.02
C SER A 176 -23.68 -18.51 -4.35
N LEU A 177 -23.29 -17.28 -4.00
CA LEU A 177 -24.03 -16.08 -4.35
C LEU A 177 -23.99 -15.77 -5.85
N LEU A 178 -22.84 -15.94 -6.49
CA LEU A 178 -22.70 -15.77 -7.94
C LEU A 178 -23.60 -16.74 -8.71
N ALA A 179 -23.67 -18.00 -8.28
CA ALA A 179 -24.52 -19.02 -8.90
C ALA A 179 -26.03 -18.74 -8.79
N GLN A 180 -26.44 -17.89 -7.84
CA GLN A 180 -27.83 -17.44 -7.71
C GLN A 180 -28.17 -16.27 -8.65
N LEU A 181 -27.19 -15.66 -9.30
CA LEU A 181 -27.43 -14.60 -10.25
C LEU A 181 -28.07 -15.16 -11.52
N SER A 182 -29.29 -14.70 -11.82
CA SER A 182 -30.04 -15.06 -13.03
C SER A 182 -30.53 -13.82 -13.78
N PRO A 183 -30.52 -13.82 -15.12
CA PRO A 183 -31.11 -12.75 -15.92
C PRO A 183 -32.64 -12.64 -15.78
N THR A 184 -33.31 -13.71 -15.36
CA THR A 184 -34.78 -13.74 -15.24
C THR A 184 -35.32 -13.24 -13.90
N GLN A 185 -34.44 -13.02 -12.92
CA GLN A 185 -34.87 -12.61 -11.58
C GLN A 185 -35.12 -11.09 -11.48
N PRO A 186 -35.96 -10.64 -10.53
CA PRO A 186 -36.18 -9.21 -10.30
C PRO A 186 -34.87 -8.44 -10.05
N TYR A 187 -34.75 -7.24 -10.61
CA TYR A 187 -33.53 -6.44 -10.50
C TYR A 187 -33.14 -6.07 -9.07
N ILE A 188 -34.12 -5.89 -8.19
CA ILE A 188 -33.88 -5.66 -6.75
C ILE A 188 -33.19 -6.87 -6.12
N LEU A 189 -33.57 -8.09 -6.50
CA LEU A 189 -32.94 -9.31 -6.00
C LEU A 189 -31.51 -9.47 -6.55
N GLN A 190 -31.28 -9.14 -7.84
CA GLN A 190 -29.92 -9.07 -8.40
C GLN A 190 -29.04 -8.10 -7.61
N GLY A 191 -29.56 -6.90 -7.34
CA GLY A 191 -28.85 -5.88 -6.57
C GLY A 191 -28.55 -6.30 -5.13
N ALA A 192 -29.49 -6.97 -4.47
CA ALA A 192 -29.30 -7.50 -3.12
C ALA A 192 -28.18 -8.55 -3.06
N LEU A 193 -28.17 -9.52 -3.99
CA LEU A 193 -27.12 -10.54 -4.09
C LEU A 193 -25.74 -9.91 -4.35
N GLN A 194 -25.65 -8.95 -5.27
CA GLN A 194 -24.41 -8.23 -5.55
C GLN A 194 -23.90 -7.46 -4.33
N GLN A 195 -24.80 -6.82 -3.57
CA GLN A 195 -24.45 -6.12 -2.34
C GLN A 195 -23.98 -7.10 -1.24
N GLU A 196 -24.53 -8.30 -1.18
CA GLU A 196 -24.09 -9.33 -0.24
C GLU A 196 -22.67 -9.82 -0.56
N ILE A 197 -22.34 -10.00 -1.85
CA ILE A 197 -20.98 -10.31 -2.31
C ILE A 197 -20.00 -9.23 -1.86
N LEU A 198 -20.31 -7.95 -2.10
CA LEU A 198 -19.48 -6.82 -1.64
C LEU A 198 -19.29 -6.83 -0.11
N SER A 199 -20.35 -7.14 0.63
CA SER A 199 -20.34 -7.18 2.09
C SER A 199 -19.50 -8.35 2.63
N LEU A 200 -19.51 -9.51 1.96
CA LEU A 200 -18.62 -10.63 2.27
C LEU A 200 -17.16 -10.29 2.00
N LEU A 201 -16.87 -9.71 0.84
CA LEU A 201 -15.51 -9.30 0.48
C LEU A 201 -14.95 -8.31 1.50
N ALA A 202 -15.71 -7.29 1.89
CA ALA A 202 -15.29 -6.32 2.89
C ALA A 202 -14.96 -6.97 4.24
N ARG A 203 -15.80 -7.91 4.70
CA ARG A 203 -15.52 -8.69 5.91
C ARG A 203 -14.22 -9.51 5.78
N GLY A 204 -14.02 -10.16 4.64
CA GLY A 204 -12.80 -10.90 4.33
C GLY A 204 -11.54 -10.02 4.41
N PHE A 205 -11.56 -8.87 3.76
CA PHE A 205 -10.46 -7.89 3.79
C PHE A 205 -10.20 -7.34 5.19
N ASN A 206 -11.24 -6.97 5.92
CA ASN A 206 -11.11 -6.44 7.27
C ASN A 206 -10.49 -7.46 8.24
N ARG A 207 -10.74 -8.75 8.03
CA ARG A 207 -10.11 -9.84 8.79
C ARG A 207 -8.62 -9.97 8.50
N THR A 208 -8.16 -9.76 7.27
CA THR A 208 -6.72 -9.89 6.95
C THR A 208 -5.92 -8.69 7.45
N GLY A 209 -6.53 -7.50 7.51
CA GLY A 209 -5.86 -6.27 7.95
C GLY A 209 -4.81 -5.74 6.95
N ARG A 210 -4.63 -6.43 5.81
CA ARG A 210 -3.64 -6.09 4.79
C ARG A 210 -4.12 -4.94 3.91
N PRO A 211 -3.22 -4.09 3.37
CA PRO A 211 -3.62 -3.02 2.47
C PRO A 211 -4.31 -3.53 1.20
N LEU A 212 -5.29 -2.79 0.68
CA LEU A 212 -5.91 -3.05 -0.62
C LEU A 212 -5.47 -2.00 -1.64
N LEU A 213 -4.94 -2.46 -2.78
CA LEU A 213 -4.70 -1.64 -3.95
C LEU A 213 -5.70 -2.03 -5.04
N LEU A 214 -6.69 -1.17 -5.25
CA LEU A 214 -7.82 -1.42 -6.15
C LEU A 214 -7.68 -0.56 -7.40
N ARG A 215 -7.79 -1.17 -8.57
CA ARG A 215 -8.05 -0.49 -9.84
C ARG A 215 -9.43 -0.88 -10.32
N ALA A 216 -10.24 0.12 -10.66
CA ALA A 216 -11.54 -0.10 -11.29
C ALA A 216 -11.60 0.67 -12.61
N GLU A 217 -12.02 -0.02 -13.67
CA GLU A 217 -12.33 0.59 -14.96
C GLU A 217 -13.70 1.28 -14.92
N ALA A 218 -14.20 1.78 -16.06
CA ALA A 218 -15.49 2.47 -16.09
C ALA A 218 -16.66 1.48 -15.94
N GLU A 219 -16.56 0.35 -16.64
CA GLU A 219 -17.62 -0.63 -16.77
C GLU A 219 -17.21 -2.00 -16.20
N GLY A 220 -18.21 -2.76 -15.81
CA GLY A 220 -18.07 -4.15 -15.42
C GLY A 220 -19.41 -4.88 -15.46
N THR A 221 -19.34 -6.20 -15.50
CA THR A 221 -20.46 -7.13 -15.41
C THR A 221 -20.16 -8.17 -14.36
N LEU A 222 -21.20 -8.81 -13.83
CA LEU A 222 -21.04 -9.94 -12.93
C LEU A 222 -21.88 -11.09 -13.46
N GLU A 223 -21.23 -12.17 -13.88
CA GLU A 223 -21.87 -13.30 -14.57
C GLU A 223 -22.67 -12.85 -15.81
N GLY A 224 -22.11 -11.90 -16.58
CA GLY A 224 -22.76 -11.31 -17.75
C GLY A 224 -23.94 -10.37 -17.43
N LEU A 225 -24.26 -10.14 -16.15
CA LEU A 225 -25.32 -9.20 -15.73
C LEU A 225 -24.74 -7.81 -15.44
N PRO A 226 -25.53 -6.74 -15.65
CA PRO A 226 -25.11 -5.40 -15.26
C PRO A 226 -24.96 -5.28 -13.74
N LEU A 227 -24.08 -4.38 -13.32
CA LEU A 227 -23.93 -4.03 -11.91
C LEU A 227 -25.15 -3.24 -11.44
N ARG A 228 -25.70 -3.62 -10.29
CA ARG A 228 -26.92 -3.03 -9.73
C ARG A 228 -26.74 -2.69 -8.26
N GLY A 229 -27.41 -1.62 -7.84
CA GLY A 229 -27.57 -1.29 -6.43
C GLY A 229 -28.73 -2.06 -5.80
N PRO A 230 -28.91 -1.99 -4.47
CA PRO A 230 -30.00 -2.67 -3.76
C PRO A 230 -31.41 -2.16 -4.17
N ASP A 231 -31.47 -0.98 -4.79
CA ASP A 231 -32.66 -0.41 -5.45
C ASP A 231 -33.01 -1.10 -6.79
N GLY A 232 -32.17 -2.02 -7.27
CA GLY A 232 -32.25 -2.65 -8.58
C GLY A 232 -31.80 -1.76 -9.73
N GLY A 233 -31.43 -0.50 -9.44
CA GLY A 233 -30.94 0.45 -10.43
C GLY A 233 -29.55 0.05 -10.93
N GLN A 234 -29.33 0.14 -12.23
CA GLN A 234 -28.01 -0.10 -12.82
C GLN A 234 -27.01 0.95 -12.33
N LYS A 235 -25.77 0.54 -12.03
CA LYS A 235 -24.69 1.39 -11.55
C LYS A 235 -23.45 1.20 -12.43
N GLY A 236 -22.68 2.27 -12.60
CA GLY A 236 -21.29 2.16 -13.07
C GLY A 236 -20.41 1.49 -12.03
N LEU A 237 -19.25 0.97 -12.43
CA LEU A 237 -18.38 0.18 -11.55
C LEU A 237 -17.93 0.97 -10.30
N SER A 238 -17.61 2.26 -10.47
CA SER A 238 -17.18 3.12 -9.36
C SER A 238 -18.28 3.35 -8.32
N ALA A 239 -19.53 3.53 -8.77
CA ALA A 239 -20.68 3.69 -7.88
C ALA A 239 -21.08 2.37 -7.21
N TRP A 240 -20.95 1.25 -7.94
CA TRP A 240 -21.20 -0.08 -7.39
C TRP A 240 -20.19 -0.47 -6.30
N LEU A 241 -18.92 -0.07 -6.42
CA LEU A 241 -17.87 -0.34 -5.43
C LEU A 241 -17.93 0.54 -4.18
N GLU A 242 -18.68 1.64 -4.20
CA GLU A 242 -18.69 2.61 -3.11
C GLU A 242 -19.12 2.01 -1.74
N PRO A 243 -20.18 1.19 -1.63
CA PRO A 243 -20.56 0.55 -0.38
C PRO A 243 -19.45 -0.36 0.16
N PHE A 244 -18.75 -1.07 -0.72
CA PHE A 244 -17.60 -1.89 -0.36
C PHE A 244 -16.49 -1.03 0.24
N LEU A 245 -16.05 0.03 -0.46
CA LEU A 245 -14.99 0.91 0.01
C LEU A 245 -15.32 1.56 1.37
N LYS A 246 -16.57 1.98 1.58
CA LYS A 246 -17.03 2.55 2.86
C LYS A 246 -17.01 1.56 4.02
N SER A 247 -17.15 0.27 3.74
CA SER A 247 -17.16 -0.78 4.76
C SER A 247 -15.77 -1.31 5.11
N LEU A 248 -14.73 -0.91 4.37
CA LEU A 248 -13.36 -1.26 4.70
C LEU A 248 -12.86 -0.47 5.91
N THR A 249 -12.21 -1.18 6.84
CA THR A 249 -11.49 -0.62 7.98
C THR A 249 -9.98 -0.77 7.85
N ILE A 250 -9.53 -1.26 6.69
CA ILE A 250 -8.12 -1.45 6.32
C ILE A 250 -7.60 -0.25 5.51
N PRO A 251 -6.26 -0.11 5.37
CA PRO A 251 -5.70 0.84 4.42
C PRO A 251 -6.07 0.47 2.98
N TYR A 252 -6.45 1.44 2.16
CA TYR A 252 -6.66 1.21 0.73
C TYR A 252 -6.32 2.42 -0.14
N LEU A 253 -5.91 2.15 -1.38
CA LEU A 253 -5.93 3.13 -2.46
C LEU A 253 -6.75 2.58 -3.63
N ALA A 254 -7.84 3.27 -3.94
CA ALA A 254 -8.76 2.93 -5.02
C ALA A 254 -8.56 3.89 -6.20
N ALA A 255 -8.00 3.39 -7.29
CA ALA A 255 -7.86 4.09 -8.56
C ALA A 255 -9.09 3.83 -9.44
N LEU A 256 -10.01 4.78 -9.49
CA LEU A 256 -11.30 4.66 -10.17
C LEU A 256 -11.29 5.46 -11.48
N SER A 257 -11.97 4.96 -12.51
CA SER A 257 -12.13 5.69 -13.78
C SER A 257 -13.12 6.85 -13.67
N GLU A 258 -14.09 6.74 -12.77
CA GLU A 258 -15.13 7.74 -12.54
C GLU A 258 -15.21 8.07 -11.05
N PRO A 259 -15.68 9.27 -10.68
CA PRO A 259 -15.84 9.62 -9.28
C PRO A 259 -16.99 8.80 -8.66
N PRO A 260 -16.79 8.25 -7.45
CA PRO A 260 -17.88 7.63 -6.71
C PRO A 260 -18.86 8.73 -6.22
N PRO A 261 -20.14 8.41 -6.00
CA PRO A 261 -21.18 9.38 -5.67
C PRO A 261 -20.92 10.25 -4.43
N THR A 262 -20.31 9.70 -3.37
CA THR A 262 -20.19 10.39 -2.07
C THR A 262 -18.79 10.34 -1.46
N LEU A 263 -17.91 9.44 -1.89
CA LEU A 263 -16.53 9.44 -1.45
C LEU A 263 -15.73 10.56 -2.14
N PRO A 264 -14.97 11.38 -1.41
CA PRO A 264 -14.13 12.40 -2.02
C PRO A 264 -13.00 11.74 -2.84
N GLY A 265 -12.82 12.20 -4.08
CA GLY A 265 -11.72 11.80 -4.97
C GLY A 265 -10.45 12.61 -4.81
#